data_AF-A0A2S9FWT2-F1
#
_entry.id   AF-A0A2S9FWT2-F1
#
_cell.length_a   1.000
_cell.length_b   1.000
_cell.length_c   1.000
_cell.angle_alpha   90.00
_cell.angle_beta   90.00
_cell.angle_gamma   90.00
#
_symmetry.space_group_name_H-M   'P 1'
#
loop_
_entity.id
_entity.type
_entity.pdbx_description
1 polymer ?
#
loop_
_entity_poly.entity_id
_entity_poly.type
_entity_poly.pdbx_seq_one_letter_code
_entity_poly.pdbx_strand_id
1 'polypeptide(L)'
;ATKPEIEFPDGPAPTQLVTEDIVVGDGPEAVPGANVEVHYVGGEYDTGEEFDSSWNRGESIEFPLRGLIQGWQDGIPGMKVGGRR
;
A
#
# COMPACT_ATOMS: atom_id res chain seq x y z
N ALA A 1 9.01 5.89 -10.85
CA ALA A 1 9.15 4.65 -10.06
C ALA A 1 8.84 3.45 -10.96
N THR A 2 9.26 2.24 -10.58
CA THR A 2 8.98 0.99 -11.30
C THR A 2 8.03 0.11 -10.49
N LYS A 3 7.33 -0.82 -11.16
CA LYS A 3 6.51 -1.82 -10.48
C LYS A 3 7.36 -2.55 -9.42
N PRO A 4 6.89 -2.64 -8.17
CA PRO A 4 7.60 -3.34 -7.12
C PRO A 4 7.53 -4.86 -7.32
N GLU A 5 8.55 -5.57 -6.87
CA GLU A 5 8.47 -7.00 -6.59
C GLU A 5 7.95 -7.18 -5.16
N ILE A 6 7.05 -8.14 -4.95
CA ILE A 6 6.51 -8.46 -3.62
C ILE A 6 7.32 -9.63 -3.05
N GLU A 7 7.97 -9.40 -1.91
CA GLU A 7 8.56 -10.45 -1.09
C GLU A 7 7.57 -10.78 0.03
N PHE A 8 7.08 -12.03 0.07
CA PHE A 8 6.19 -12.47 1.14
C PHE A 8 7.00 -13.06 2.28
N PRO A 9 6.74 -12.65 3.54
CA PRO A 9 7.44 -13.21 4.68
C PRO A 9 7.07 -14.69 4.87
N ASP A 10 8.06 -15.51 5.21
CA ASP A 10 7.83 -16.90 5.58
C ASP A 10 7.02 -16.99 6.89
N GLY A 11 6.06 -17.92 6.95
CA GLY A 11 5.28 -18.22 8.14
C GLY A 11 3.78 -17.96 8.00
N PRO A 12 2.99 -18.18 9.06
CA PRO A 12 1.55 -17.97 9.01
C PRO A 12 1.23 -16.49 8.78
N ALA A 13 0.11 -16.24 8.09
CA ALA A 13 -0.40 -14.90 7.90
C ALA A 13 -0.52 -14.14 9.23
N PRO A 14 -0.07 -12.88 9.29
CA PRO A 14 -0.14 -12.11 10.52
C PRO A 14 -1.61 -11.89 10.91
N THR A 15 -1.91 -11.96 12.20
CA THR A 15 -3.26 -11.72 12.74
C THR A 15 -3.58 -10.25 12.95
N GLN A 16 -2.56 -9.39 12.80
CA GLN A 16 -2.65 -7.94 12.90
C GLN A 16 -2.01 -7.31 11.66
N LEU A 17 -2.37 -6.07 11.37
CA LEU A 17 -1.74 -5.31 10.30
C LEU A 17 -0.24 -5.10 10.62
N VAL A 18 0.60 -5.42 9.65
CA VAL A 18 2.04 -5.13 9.67
C VAL A 18 2.34 -4.17 8.52
N THR A 19 3.18 -3.17 8.79
CA THR A 19 3.62 -2.16 7.82
C THR A 19 5.12 -1.95 7.93
N GLU A 20 5.77 -1.63 6.81
CA GLU A 20 7.19 -1.32 6.74
C GLU A 20 7.43 -0.19 5.73
N ASP A 21 8.07 0.90 6.15
CA ASP A 21 8.46 1.95 5.21
C ASP A 21 9.76 1.58 4.49
N ILE A 22 9.65 1.21 3.21
CA ILE A 22 10.79 0.89 2.34
C ILE A 22 11.51 2.18 1.91
N VAL A 23 10.75 3.22 1.61
CA VAL A 23 11.25 4.56 1.30
C VAL A 23 10.41 5.58 2.05
N VAL A 24 11.05 6.40 2.89
CA VAL A 24 10.35 7.49 3.57
C VAL A 24 10.30 8.70 2.63
N GLY A 25 9.08 9.13 2.30
CA GLY A 25 8.85 10.33 1.50
C GLY A 25 9.23 11.62 2.23
N ASP A 26 9.41 12.69 1.48
CA ASP A 26 9.77 14.03 1.97
C ASP A 26 8.60 15.02 1.92
N GLY A 27 7.48 14.65 1.31
CA GLY A 27 6.28 15.48 1.22
C GLY A 27 5.36 15.39 2.44
N PRO A 28 4.14 15.97 2.33
CA PRO A 28 3.14 15.94 3.39
C PRO A 28 2.79 14.52 3.82
N GLU A 29 2.48 14.37 5.11
CA GLU A 29 2.03 13.11 5.68
C GLU A 29 0.54 12.86 5.37
N ALA A 30 0.22 11.61 5.02
CA ALA A 30 -1.15 11.15 4.88
C ALA A 30 -1.80 11.06 6.28
N VAL A 31 -2.93 11.74 6.44
CA VAL A 31 -3.71 11.72 7.69
C VAL A 31 -4.96 10.86 7.53
N PRO A 32 -5.54 10.35 8.63
CA PRO A 32 -6.76 9.56 8.58
C PRO A 32 -7.89 10.25 7.81
N GLY A 33 -8.37 9.58 6.76
CA GLY A 33 -9.44 10.06 5.91
C GLY A 33 -9.06 11.11 4.86
N ALA A 34 -7.77 11.35 4.63
CA ALA A 34 -7.30 12.11 3.49
C ALA A 34 -7.68 11.45 2.15
N ASN A 35 -7.68 12.24 1.08
CA ASN A 35 -7.59 11.70 -0.27
C ASN A 35 -6.12 11.37 -0.54
N VAL A 36 -5.87 10.18 -1.08
CA VAL A 36 -4.54 9.71 -1.44
C VAL A 36 -4.52 9.28 -2.89
N GLU A 37 -3.43 9.59 -3.58
CA GLU A 37 -3.12 9.07 -4.90
C GLU A 37 -1.95 8.10 -4.75
N VAL A 38 -2.14 6.85 -5.18
CA VAL A 38 -1.13 5.80 -4.97
C VAL A 38 -0.94 4.93 -6.20
N HIS A 39 0.28 4.39 -6.29
CA HIS A 39 0.52 3.14 -6.98
C HIS A 39 0.60 2.01 -5.95
N TYR A 40 0.05 0.85 -6.26
CA TYR A 40 0.08 -0.35 -5.40
C TYR A 40 0.15 -1.63 -6.22
N VAL A 41 0.59 -2.69 -5.56
CA VAL A 41 0.42 -4.09 -5.99
C VAL A 41 -0.18 -4.84 -4.81
N GLY A 42 -1.25 -5.57 -5.04
CA GLY A 42 -1.89 -6.46 -4.08
C GLY A 42 -1.64 -7.91 -4.48
N GLY A 43 -1.17 -8.72 -3.53
CA GLY A 43 -1.02 -10.15 -3.70
C GLY A 43 -1.62 -10.94 -2.55
N GLU A 44 -2.05 -12.16 -2.84
CA GLU A 44 -2.58 -13.09 -1.84
C GLU A 44 -1.44 -13.62 -0.97
N TYR A 45 -1.62 -13.59 0.35
CA TYR A 45 -0.57 -14.00 1.29
C TYR A 45 -0.18 -15.49 1.12
N ASP A 46 -1.17 -16.36 0.93
CA ASP A 46 -0.95 -17.82 0.92
C ASP A 46 -0.25 -18.32 -0.35
N THR A 47 -0.51 -17.69 -1.50
CA THR A 47 -0.02 -18.14 -2.81
C THR A 47 1.06 -17.23 -3.37
N GLY A 48 1.14 -15.98 -2.90
CA GLY A 48 1.96 -14.93 -3.48
C GLY A 48 1.43 -14.40 -4.82
N GLU A 49 0.26 -14.85 -5.27
CA GLU A 49 -0.29 -14.44 -6.56
C GLU A 49 -0.81 -13.01 -6.49
N GLU A 50 -0.42 -12.21 -7.49
CA GLU A 50 -0.95 -10.86 -7.65
C GLU A 50 -2.42 -10.91 -8.05
N PHE A 51 -3.29 -10.29 -7.24
CA PHE A 51 -4.72 -10.18 -7.54
C PHE A 51 -5.09 -8.82 -8.15
N ASP A 52 -4.32 -7.77 -7.86
CA ASP A 52 -4.58 -6.43 -8.37
C ASP A 52 -3.32 -5.56 -8.39
N SER A 53 -3.21 -4.65 -9.35
CA SER A 53 -2.06 -3.77 -9.49
C SER A 53 -2.38 -2.55 -10.34
N SER A 54 -2.10 -1.35 -9.80
CA SER A 54 -2.18 -0.10 -10.56
C SER A 54 -1.16 -0.07 -11.72
N TRP A 55 -0.03 -0.76 -11.55
CA TRP A 55 1.04 -0.79 -12.54
C TRP A 55 0.65 -1.54 -13.81
N ASN A 56 -0.18 -2.59 -13.68
CA ASN A 56 -0.71 -3.30 -14.84
C ASN A 56 -1.70 -2.43 -15.65
N ARG A 57 -2.37 -1.49 -14.98
CA ARG A 57 -3.24 -0.48 -15.63
C ARG A 57 -2.47 0.68 -16.24
N GLY A 58 -1.23 0.92 -15.78
CA GLY A 58 -0.38 2.01 -16.26
C GLY A 58 -0.73 3.38 -15.69
N GLU A 59 -1.66 3.46 -14.72
CA GLU A 59 -2.08 4.70 -14.07
C GLU A 59 -2.20 4.52 -12.55
N SER A 60 -1.94 5.60 -11.82
CA SER A 60 -2.19 5.69 -10.38
C SER A 60 -3.68 5.70 -10.10
N ILE A 61 -4.05 5.61 -8.83
CA ILE A 61 -5.44 5.68 -8.43
C ILE A 61 -5.63 6.63 -7.26
N GLU A 62 -6.65 7.47 -7.33
CA GLU A 62 -7.00 8.44 -6.30
C GLU A 62 -8.28 8.01 -5.58
N PHE A 63 -8.22 7.99 -4.25
CA PHE A 63 -9.37 7.63 -3.42
C PHE A 63 -9.40 8.37 -2.08
N PRO A 64 -10.60 8.61 -1.53
CA PRO A 64 -10.74 8.94 -0.11
C PRO A 64 -10.45 7.71 0.75
N LEU A 65 -9.49 7.80 1.69
CA LEU A 65 -9.13 6.67 2.56
C LEU A 65 -10.34 6.06 3.28
N ARG A 66 -11.31 6.88 3.70
CA ARG A 66 -12.53 6.44 4.41
C ARG A 66 -13.39 5.44 3.62
N GLY A 67 -13.23 5.37 2.30
CA GLY A 67 -13.97 4.46 1.43
C GLY A 67 -13.27 3.13 1.13
N LEU A 68 -12.05 2.93 1.66
CA LEU A 68 -11.23 1.76 1.37
C LEU A 68 -11.31 0.71 2.47
N ILE A 69 -10.69 -0.46 2.23
CA ILE A 69 -10.62 -1.54 3.22
C ILE A 69 -9.87 -1.10 4.48
N GLN A 70 -10.21 -1.69 5.63
CA GLN A 70 -9.68 -1.30 6.93
C GLN A 70 -8.14 -1.29 6.98
N GLY A 71 -7.49 -2.28 6.34
CA GLY A 71 -6.03 -2.34 6.28
C GLY A 71 -5.38 -1.12 5.62
N TRP A 72 -6.04 -0.50 4.64
CA TRP A 72 -5.57 0.75 4.03
C TRP A 72 -5.84 1.96 4.91
N GLN A 73 -7.00 1.98 5.56
CA GLN A 73 -7.38 3.06 6.48
C GLN A 73 -6.42 3.15 7.69
N ASP A 74 -5.95 2.01 8.17
CA ASP A 74 -5.00 1.94 9.29
C ASP A 74 -3.54 1.97 8.83
N GLY A 75 -3.24 1.43 7.64
CA GLY A 75 -1.88 1.21 7.17
C GLY A 75 -1.26 2.37 6.38
N ILE A 76 -2.05 3.26 5.80
CA ILE A 76 -1.54 4.42 5.03
C ILE A 76 -1.26 5.65 5.89
N PRO A 77 -2.03 5.98 6.94
CA PRO A 77 -1.69 7.10 7.81
C PRO A 77 -0.23 7.03 8.30
N GLY A 78 0.44 8.18 8.34
CA GLY A 78 1.86 8.28 8.66
C GLY A 78 2.81 8.12 7.46
N MET A 79 2.34 7.58 6.32
CA MET A 79 3.12 7.63 5.07
C MET A 79 3.28 9.07 4.59
N LYS A 80 4.40 9.38 3.96
CA LYS A 80 4.64 10.69 3.33
C LYS A 80 4.58 10.59 1.82
N VAL A 81 4.11 11.67 1.18
CA VAL A 81 4.14 11.80 -0.29
C VAL A 81 5.57 11.55 -0.80
N GLY A 82 5.68 10.74 -1.85
CA GLY A 82 6.97 10.27 -2.39
C GLY A 82 7.52 9.02 -1.71
N GLY A 83 6.89 8.55 -0.62
CA GLY A 83 7.28 7.34 0.09
C GLY A 83 6.77 6.04 -0.56
N ARG A 84 7.28 4.92 -0.04
CA ARG A 84 6.87 3.56 -0.38
C ARG A 84 6.81 2.73 0.90
N ARG A 85 5.69 2.03 1.06
CA ARG A 85 5.38 1.10 2.14
C ARG A 85 4.84 -0.18 1.53
#